data_AF-A0A7S0WM00-F1
#
_entry.id   AF-A0A7S0WM00-F1
#
_cell.length_a   1.000
_cell.length_b   1.000
_cell.length_c   1.000
_cell.angle_alpha   90.00
_cell.angle_beta   90.00
_cell.angle_gamma   90.00
#
_symmetry.space_group_name_H-M   'P 1'
#
loop_
_entity.id
_entity.type
_entity.pdbx_description
1 polymer ?
#
loop_
_entity_poly.entity_id
_entity_poly.type
_entity_poly.pdbx_seq_one_letter_code
_entity_poly.pdbx_strand_id
1 'polypeptide(L)'
;HKGIAAYTSGQRARIGGEKDKWYVVGKHVAEQRVLVARGGGHPALFCTRAVVEDLFWVSGQPPPALLRGESLTLGYKVRYLQPVAPCEVRLGPSDPRQAGDPTDDAFRPSGHWSLPGWAAPDPPSGAGGPTLHVHFAAPSRAVTPKQAFVLYDGEVCLGGGFVRYPCASLHEQGLPLPETWVGAAT
;
A
#
# COMPACT_ATOMS: atom_id res chain seq x y z
N HIS A 1 -14.10 -19.63 -0.46
CA HIS A 1 -14.38 -18.74 0.70
C HIS A 1 -15.82 -18.18 0.59
N LYS A 2 -16.40 -17.56 1.64
CA LYS A 2 -17.80 -17.07 1.65
C LYS A 2 -18.00 -15.70 0.96
N GLY A 3 -17.29 -15.45 -0.14
CA GLY A 3 -17.23 -14.15 -0.82
C GLY A 3 -15.96 -13.35 -0.50
N ILE A 4 -15.38 -12.72 -1.53
CA ILE A 4 -14.04 -12.13 -1.49
C ILE A 4 -13.99 -10.79 -0.73
N ALA A 5 -15.12 -10.12 -0.62
CA ALA A 5 -15.28 -8.86 0.10
C ALA A 5 -14.98 -9.02 1.61
N ALA A 6 -15.24 -10.18 2.20
CA ALA A 6 -15.09 -10.44 3.63
C ALA A 6 -13.63 -10.62 4.11
N TYR A 7 -12.66 -10.57 3.20
CA TYR A 7 -11.24 -10.76 3.51
C TYR A 7 -10.50 -9.42 3.46
N THR A 8 -9.40 -9.25 4.17
CA THR A 8 -8.56 -8.02 4.12
C THR A 8 -7.10 -8.45 4.25
N SER A 9 -6.16 -7.78 3.57
CA SER A 9 -4.74 -8.16 3.72
C SER A 9 -4.30 -8.05 5.18
N GLY A 10 -3.47 -8.98 5.62
CA GLY A 10 -3.04 -9.09 7.02
C GLY A 10 -4.11 -9.64 7.98
N GLN A 11 -5.34 -9.93 7.51
CA GLN A 11 -6.34 -10.64 8.31
C GLN A 11 -5.88 -12.08 8.57
N ARG A 12 -6.07 -12.57 9.81
CA ARG A 12 -5.82 -13.98 10.13
C ARG A 12 -6.81 -14.87 9.37
N ALA A 13 -6.27 -15.74 8.50
CA ALA A 13 -7.03 -16.79 7.85
C ALA A 13 -7.07 -18.02 8.76
N ARG A 14 -8.28 -18.52 9.06
CA ARG A 14 -8.46 -19.77 9.80
C ARG A 14 -8.57 -20.90 8.81
N ILE A 15 -7.49 -21.65 8.63
CA ILE A 15 -7.45 -22.84 7.78
C ILE A 15 -7.59 -24.06 8.69
N GLY A 16 -8.58 -24.91 8.41
CA GLY A 16 -8.83 -26.11 9.23
C GLY A 16 -7.68 -27.11 9.11
N GLY A 17 -7.27 -27.70 10.23
CA GLY A 17 -6.17 -28.68 10.28
C GLY A 17 -4.76 -28.07 10.37
N GLU A 18 -4.63 -26.75 10.18
CA GLU A 18 -3.35 -26.06 10.25
C GLU A 18 -2.99 -25.64 11.68
N LYS A 19 -1.77 -25.99 12.12
CA LYS A 19 -1.24 -25.58 13.42
C LYS A 19 -0.72 -24.14 13.40
N ASP A 20 -0.18 -23.72 12.25
CA ASP A 20 0.44 -22.41 12.09
C ASP A 20 -0.61 -21.30 11.86
N LYS A 21 -0.24 -20.06 12.20
CA LYS A 21 -1.07 -18.89 11.90
C LYS A 21 -0.95 -18.57 10.40
N TRP A 22 -2.09 -18.54 9.70
CA TRP A 22 -2.17 -18.11 8.30
C TRP A 22 -2.74 -16.70 8.19
N TYR A 23 -2.30 -15.96 7.17
CA TYR A 23 -2.72 -14.59 6.93
C TYR A 23 -3.11 -14.40 5.47
N VAL A 24 -4.15 -13.61 5.22
CA VAL A 24 -4.52 -13.16 3.88
C VAL A 24 -3.43 -12.24 3.35
N VAL A 25 -2.92 -12.53 2.15
CA VAL A 25 -1.87 -11.73 1.49
C VAL A 25 -2.36 -11.07 0.20
N GLY A 26 -3.53 -11.48 -0.29
CA GLY A 26 -4.04 -11.02 -1.58
C GLY A 26 -5.43 -11.53 -1.92
N LYS A 27 -6.00 -10.96 -2.97
CA LYS A 27 -7.30 -11.28 -3.55
C LYS A 27 -7.25 -11.22 -5.08
N HIS A 28 -7.40 -12.35 -5.75
CA HIS A 28 -7.70 -12.35 -7.18
C HIS A 28 -9.21 -12.35 -7.36
N VAL A 29 -9.76 -11.20 -7.67
CA VAL A 29 -11.21 -11.03 -7.76
C VAL A 29 -11.77 -11.62 -9.04
N ALA A 30 -11.03 -11.56 -10.16
CA ALA A 30 -11.41 -12.22 -11.41
C ALA A 30 -11.62 -13.73 -11.22
N GLU A 31 -10.72 -14.38 -10.47
CA GLU A 31 -10.75 -15.83 -10.22
C GLU A 31 -11.50 -16.21 -8.93
N GLN A 32 -12.04 -15.23 -8.18
CA GLN A 32 -12.64 -15.44 -6.85
C GLN A 32 -11.72 -16.25 -5.91
N ARG A 33 -10.43 -15.88 -5.86
CA ARG A 33 -9.43 -16.51 -4.99
C ARG A 33 -8.94 -15.56 -3.92
N VAL A 34 -8.77 -16.08 -2.71
CA VAL A 34 -8.09 -15.39 -1.60
C VAL A 34 -6.74 -16.07 -1.42
N LEU A 35 -5.67 -15.30 -1.57
CA LEU A 35 -4.32 -15.78 -1.33
C LEU A 35 -4.00 -15.69 0.16
N VAL A 36 -3.43 -16.76 0.69
CA VAL A 36 -2.99 -16.82 2.09
C VAL A 36 -1.54 -17.27 2.16
N ALA A 37 -0.83 -16.80 3.17
CA ALA A 37 0.53 -17.23 3.46
C ALA A 37 0.70 -17.57 4.94
N ARG A 38 1.66 -18.44 5.22
CA ARG A 38 1.97 -18.94 6.55
C ARG A 38 2.86 -17.94 7.29
N GLY A 39 2.50 -17.64 8.54
CA GLY A 39 3.26 -16.74 9.40
C GLY A 39 2.99 -15.25 9.15
N GLY A 40 3.12 -14.44 10.22
CA GLY A 40 2.89 -12.99 10.16
C GLY A 40 3.99 -12.21 9.43
N GLY A 41 5.16 -12.84 9.24
CA GLY A 41 6.35 -12.31 8.57
C GLY A 41 6.54 -12.82 7.14
N HIS A 42 5.49 -13.31 6.47
CA HIS A 42 5.66 -13.74 5.08
C HIS A 42 5.91 -12.52 4.15
N PRO A 43 6.92 -12.54 3.25
CA PRO A 43 7.23 -11.39 2.38
C PRO A 43 6.06 -10.88 1.53
N ALA A 44 5.10 -11.75 1.21
CA ALA A 44 3.88 -11.36 0.48
C ALA A 44 2.96 -10.39 1.25
N LEU A 45 3.16 -10.21 2.56
CA LEU A 45 2.44 -9.23 3.36
C LEU A 45 3.03 -7.82 3.28
N PHE A 46 4.19 -7.64 2.65
CA PHE A 46 4.96 -6.41 2.74
C PHE A 46 5.19 -5.79 1.36
N CYS A 47 5.08 -4.48 1.28
CA CYS A 47 5.43 -3.69 0.10
C CYS A 47 6.24 -2.46 0.49
N THR A 48 6.99 -1.89 -0.46
CA THR A 48 7.87 -0.73 -0.22
C THR A 48 7.28 0.58 -0.67
N ARG A 49 6.27 0.55 -1.55
CA ARG A 49 5.63 1.73 -2.12
C ARG A 49 4.11 1.58 -2.18
N ALA A 50 3.41 2.71 -2.24
CA ALA A 50 1.98 2.79 -2.48
C ALA A 50 1.60 4.07 -3.20
N VAL A 51 0.48 4.04 -3.92
CA VAL A 51 -0.17 5.23 -4.47
C VAL A 51 -1.46 5.47 -3.71
N VAL A 52 -1.69 6.72 -3.33
CA VAL A 52 -2.85 7.17 -2.56
C VAL A 52 -3.61 8.21 -3.40
N GLU A 53 -4.93 8.06 -3.46
CA GLU A 53 -5.87 8.93 -4.17
C GLU A 53 -6.84 9.60 -3.19
N ASP A 54 -7.70 10.48 -3.72
CA ASP A 54 -8.72 11.20 -2.94
C ASP A 54 -8.13 11.90 -1.71
N LEU A 55 -7.08 12.70 -1.98
CA LEU A 55 -6.30 13.36 -0.94
C LEU A 55 -7.11 14.41 -0.18
N PHE A 56 -6.98 14.41 1.14
CA PHE A 56 -7.58 15.37 2.05
C PHE A 56 -6.52 15.92 3.01
N TRP A 57 -6.62 17.21 3.34
CA TRP A 57 -5.67 17.91 4.20
C TRP A 57 -6.40 18.66 5.30
N VAL A 58 -5.93 18.54 6.54
CA VAL A 58 -6.55 19.21 7.70
C VAL A 58 -6.47 20.74 7.56
N SER A 59 -5.36 21.24 7.02
CA SER A 59 -5.17 22.65 6.65
C SER A 59 -5.97 23.09 5.41
N GLY A 60 -6.71 22.18 4.77
CA GLY A 60 -7.43 22.42 3.51
C GLY A 60 -6.56 22.40 2.26
N GLN A 61 -5.23 22.39 2.39
CA GLN A 61 -4.27 22.36 1.29
C GLN A 61 -3.04 21.48 1.66
N PRO A 62 -2.39 20.84 0.69
CA PRO A 62 -1.14 20.11 0.91
C PRO A 62 -0.01 21.02 1.43
N PRO A 63 0.97 20.46 2.16
CA PRO A 63 2.20 21.16 2.51
C PRO A 63 2.84 21.87 1.29
N PRO A 64 3.27 23.13 1.41
CA PRO A 64 3.81 23.90 0.27
C PRO A 64 4.97 23.24 -0.46
N ALA A 65 5.80 22.45 0.24
CA ALA A 65 6.89 21.70 -0.38
C ALA A 65 6.37 20.66 -1.40
N LEU A 66 5.28 19.95 -1.08
CA LEU A 66 4.66 19.01 -2.01
C LEU A 66 4.10 19.71 -3.26
N LEU A 67 3.53 20.92 -3.10
CA LEU A 67 3.05 21.73 -4.23
C LEU A 67 4.18 22.20 -5.14
N ARG A 68 5.38 22.39 -4.60
CA ARG A 68 6.58 22.72 -5.38
C ARG A 68 7.24 21.50 -6.04
N GLY A 69 6.66 20.31 -5.86
CA GLY A 69 7.19 19.05 -6.40
C GLY A 69 8.32 18.45 -5.56
N GLU A 70 8.52 18.91 -4.33
CA GLU A 70 9.53 18.37 -3.42
C GLU A 70 9.02 17.09 -2.73
N SER A 71 9.94 16.19 -2.40
CA SER A 71 9.67 15.06 -1.50
C SER A 71 9.72 15.52 -0.04
N LEU A 72 8.86 14.95 0.80
CA LEU A 72 8.87 15.13 2.25
C LEU A 72 9.01 13.81 2.99
N THR A 73 9.85 13.78 4.02
CA THR A 73 9.83 12.69 5.01
C THR A 73 8.81 13.00 6.09
N LEU A 74 7.82 12.13 6.22
CA LEU A 74 6.70 12.27 7.16
C LEU A 74 6.45 10.95 7.90
N GLY A 75 5.70 11.04 9.00
CA GLY A 75 5.12 9.86 9.64
C GLY A 75 3.87 9.41 8.89
N TYR A 76 3.60 8.10 8.85
CA TYR A 76 2.35 7.57 8.32
C TYR A 76 1.72 6.48 9.18
N LYS A 77 0.42 6.28 8.93
CA LYS A 77 -0.34 5.09 9.32
C LYS A 77 -1.18 4.61 8.15
N VAL A 78 -1.15 3.30 7.87
CA VAL A 78 -2.06 2.63 6.91
C VAL A 78 -3.02 1.66 7.62
N ARG A 79 -2.80 1.44 8.91
CA ARG A 79 -3.66 0.65 9.79
C ARG A 79 -3.86 1.38 11.11
N TYR A 80 -5.08 1.31 11.64
CA TYR A 80 -5.50 2.06 12.83
C TYR A 80 -4.59 1.86 14.06
N LEU A 81 -4.23 0.61 14.36
CA LEU A 81 -3.39 0.25 15.52
C LEU A 81 -1.89 0.21 15.20
N GLN A 82 -1.46 0.73 14.05
CA GLN A 82 -0.03 0.78 13.72
C GLN A 82 0.65 1.94 14.47
N PRO A 83 1.86 1.73 15.01
CA PRO A 83 2.71 2.86 15.38
C PRO A 83 3.02 3.72 14.15
N VAL A 84 3.23 5.02 14.34
CA VAL A 84 3.66 5.90 13.26
C VAL A 84 5.02 5.41 12.76
N ALA A 85 5.14 5.19 11.45
CA ALA A 85 6.37 4.80 10.79
C ALA A 85 6.79 5.89 9.78
N PRO A 86 8.08 6.05 9.48
CA PRO A 86 8.52 7.04 8.50
C PRO A 86 8.25 6.59 7.06
N CYS A 87 7.87 7.55 6.22
CA CYS A 87 7.81 7.43 4.76
C CYS A 87 8.27 8.71 4.09
N GLU A 88 8.75 8.59 2.87
CA GLU A 88 8.93 9.69 1.95
C GLU A 88 7.68 9.80 1.05
N VAL A 89 7.19 11.01 0.83
CA VAL A 89 6.04 11.25 -0.04
C VAL A 89 6.28 12.38 -1.01
N ARG A 90 5.72 12.24 -2.22
CA ARG A 90 5.68 13.29 -3.24
C ARG A 90 4.31 13.32 -3.91
N LEU A 91 3.89 14.49 -4.40
CA LEU A 91 2.75 14.56 -5.30
C LEU A 91 3.19 14.11 -6.71
N GLY A 92 2.32 13.37 -7.38
CA GLY A 92 2.56 12.91 -8.73
C GLY A 92 1.26 12.86 -9.54
N PRO A 93 1.37 12.65 -10.86
CA PRO A 93 0.20 12.44 -11.71
C PRO A 93 -0.58 11.22 -11.22
N SER A 94 -1.86 11.19 -11.57
CA SER A 94 -2.76 10.07 -11.27
C SER A 94 -2.39 8.77 -11.99
N ASP A 95 -1.61 8.84 -13.07
CA ASP A 95 -0.95 7.67 -13.67
C ASP A 95 0.53 7.61 -13.24
N PRO A 96 0.95 6.62 -12.46
CA PRO A 96 2.34 6.48 -12.04
C PRO A 96 3.28 6.22 -13.23
N ARG A 97 2.79 5.73 -14.37
CA ARG A 97 3.60 5.60 -15.60
C ARG A 97 3.93 6.94 -16.24
N GLN A 98 3.19 8.00 -15.90
CA GLN A 98 3.43 9.38 -16.37
C GLN A 98 4.25 10.19 -15.35
N ALA A 99 4.45 9.66 -14.14
CA ALA A 99 5.38 10.24 -13.19
C ALA A 99 6.79 9.96 -13.73
N GLY A 100 7.32 10.84 -14.58
CA GLY A 100 8.70 10.80 -15.08
C GLY A 100 9.72 11.03 -13.95
N ASP A 101 9.67 10.19 -12.92
CA ASP A 101 10.60 10.16 -11.82
C ASP A 101 11.85 9.39 -12.27
N PRO A 102 13.02 10.05 -12.33
CA PRO A 102 14.28 9.41 -12.75
C PRO A 102 14.78 8.33 -11.77
N THR A 103 14.08 8.06 -10.67
CA THR A 103 14.28 6.91 -9.76
C THR A 103 13.23 5.80 -9.91
N ASP A 104 12.31 5.93 -10.87
CA ASP A 104 11.14 5.06 -11.04
C ASP A 104 11.20 4.22 -12.33
N ASP A 105 12.09 3.23 -12.34
CA ASP A 105 12.18 2.26 -13.45
C ASP A 105 11.28 1.02 -13.30
N ALA A 106 10.47 0.87 -12.23
CA ALA A 106 9.60 -0.30 -12.08
C ALA A 106 8.50 -0.23 -10.99
N PHE A 107 7.75 0.87 -10.79
CA PHE A 107 6.51 0.76 -9.99
C PHE A 107 5.53 -0.19 -10.68
N ARG A 108 5.49 -1.44 -10.20
CA ARG A 108 4.53 -2.46 -10.63
C ARG A 108 3.46 -2.59 -9.56
N PRO A 109 2.18 -2.28 -9.84
CA PRO A 109 1.10 -2.60 -8.92
C PRO A 109 1.08 -4.10 -8.61
N SER A 110 0.77 -4.46 -7.36
CA SER A 110 0.70 -5.88 -6.99
C SER A 110 -0.38 -6.61 -7.80
N GLY A 111 0.02 -7.74 -8.41
CA GLY A 111 -0.88 -8.63 -9.14
C GLY A 111 -1.82 -9.38 -8.20
N HIS A 112 -1.53 -9.41 -6.90
CA HIS A 112 -2.40 -9.99 -5.89
C HIS A 112 -3.72 -9.22 -5.68
N TRP A 113 -3.94 -8.11 -6.39
CA TRP A 113 -5.17 -7.32 -6.33
C TRP A 113 -5.91 -7.21 -7.67
N SER A 114 -5.84 -8.22 -8.54
CA SER A 114 -6.58 -8.23 -9.81
C SER A 114 -8.09 -8.08 -9.57
N LEU A 115 -8.62 -6.86 -9.71
CA LEU A 115 -10.05 -6.57 -9.66
C LEU A 115 -10.71 -7.05 -10.99
N PRO A 116 -11.99 -7.43 -11.04
CA PRO A 116 -12.67 -7.72 -12.30
C PRO A 116 -12.94 -6.38 -12.98
N GLY A 117 -12.52 -6.23 -14.24
CA GLY A 117 -12.49 -4.93 -14.92
C GLY A 117 -11.22 -4.11 -14.68
N TRP A 118 -10.27 -4.62 -13.90
CA TRP A 118 -8.88 -4.17 -13.95
C TRP A 118 -8.22 -4.83 -15.19
N ALA A 119 -8.30 -4.15 -16.33
CA ALA A 119 -7.17 -4.16 -17.24
C ALA A 119 -6.03 -3.39 -16.54
N ALA A 120 -4.77 -3.56 -16.96
CA ALA A 120 -3.74 -2.55 -16.63
C ALA A 120 -4.38 -1.16 -16.78
N PRO A 121 -4.21 -0.24 -15.81
CA PRO A 121 -5.07 0.93 -15.66
C PRO A 121 -5.35 1.55 -17.03
N ASP A 122 -6.63 1.61 -17.40
CA ASP A 122 -7.05 2.27 -18.63
C ASP A 122 -6.30 3.62 -18.71
N PRO A 123 -5.71 3.98 -19.87
CA PRO A 123 -5.13 5.31 -20.01
C PRO A 123 -6.21 6.32 -19.61
N PRO A 124 -5.93 7.22 -18.65
CA PRO A 124 -7.00 7.99 -18.03
C PRO A 124 -7.69 8.86 -19.07
N SER A 125 -9.02 8.77 -19.09
CA SER A 125 -9.88 9.83 -19.59
C SER A 125 -9.72 11.07 -18.68
N GLY A 126 -8.62 11.80 -18.85
CA GLY A 126 -8.47 13.25 -18.65
C GLY A 126 -8.90 13.94 -17.34
N ALA A 127 -9.30 13.28 -16.25
CA ALA A 127 -9.92 13.98 -15.11
C ALA A 127 -9.58 13.45 -13.71
N GLY A 128 -8.38 12.89 -13.50
CA GLY A 128 -7.92 12.48 -12.16
C GLY A 128 -7.06 13.55 -11.50
N GLY A 129 -7.43 14.01 -10.29
CA GLY A 129 -6.62 14.92 -9.47
C GLY A 129 -5.23 14.36 -9.11
N PRO A 130 -4.37 15.14 -8.41
CA PRO A 130 -3.04 14.68 -8.04
C PRO A 130 -3.12 13.46 -7.11
N THR A 131 -2.19 12.52 -7.26
CA THR A 131 -2.03 11.40 -6.33
C THR A 131 -0.80 11.60 -5.46
N LEU A 132 -0.80 10.96 -4.29
CA LEU A 132 0.33 10.95 -3.39
C LEU A 132 1.09 9.63 -3.58
N HIS A 133 2.34 9.75 -4.00
CA HIS A 133 3.27 8.64 -4.18
C HIS A 133 4.05 8.47 -2.88
N VAL A 134 4.00 7.27 -2.31
CA VAL A 134 4.52 6.97 -0.98
C VAL A 134 5.63 5.93 -1.09
N HIS A 135 6.78 6.22 -0.48
CA HIS A 135 7.92 5.33 -0.31
C HIS A 135 8.12 5.07 1.18
N PHE A 136 7.94 3.83 1.62
CA PHE A 136 8.10 3.48 3.02
C PHE A 136 9.58 3.34 3.37
N ALA A 137 10.01 3.93 4.49
CA ALA A 137 11.39 3.80 4.94
C ALA A 137 11.77 2.34 5.30
N ALA A 138 10.78 1.54 5.70
CA ALA A 138 10.88 0.09 5.84
C ALA A 138 9.63 -0.56 5.24
N PRO A 139 9.69 -1.81 4.74
CA PRO A 139 8.54 -2.46 4.12
C PRO A 139 7.30 -2.42 5.01
N SER A 140 6.20 -1.90 4.46
CA SER A 140 4.96 -1.72 5.18
C SER A 140 4.08 -2.95 5.06
N ARG A 141 3.55 -3.40 6.20
CA ARG A 141 2.75 -4.62 6.29
C ARG A 141 1.29 -4.35 5.97
N ALA A 142 0.73 -5.17 5.10
CA ALA A 142 -0.70 -5.26 4.79
C ALA A 142 -1.32 -3.95 4.28
N VAL A 143 -0.56 -3.20 3.46
CA VAL A 143 -1.08 -2.06 2.70
C VAL A 143 -2.18 -2.57 1.76
N THR A 144 -3.41 -2.11 1.97
CA THR A 144 -4.60 -2.66 1.32
C THR A 144 -5.32 -1.58 0.54
N PRO A 145 -5.68 -1.82 -0.73
CA PRO A 145 -6.51 -0.90 -1.51
C PRO A 145 -7.79 -0.49 -0.77
N LYS A 146 -8.21 0.76 -0.96
CA LYS A 146 -9.38 1.41 -0.33
C LYS A 146 -9.28 1.61 1.18
N GLN A 147 -8.17 1.28 1.82
CA GLN A 147 -7.95 1.64 3.22
C GLN A 147 -7.38 3.04 3.34
N ALA A 148 -7.68 3.71 4.45
CA ALA A 148 -7.19 5.03 4.73
C ALA A 148 -5.67 5.02 4.93
N PHE A 149 -5.00 5.99 4.32
CA PHE A 149 -3.61 6.33 4.52
C PHE A 149 -3.56 7.70 5.19
N VAL A 150 -2.87 7.82 6.32
CA VAL A 150 -2.84 9.05 7.13
C VAL A 150 -1.41 9.51 7.32
N LEU A 151 -1.16 10.81 7.13
CA LEU A 151 0.13 11.47 7.28
C LEU A 151 0.23 12.28 8.56
N TYR A 152 1.41 12.28 9.14
CA TYR A 152 1.77 12.99 10.36
C TYR A 152 3.08 13.75 10.21
N ASP A 153 3.14 14.94 10.80
CA ASP A 153 4.38 15.67 11.08
C ASP A 153 4.55 15.76 12.60
N GLY A 154 5.46 14.94 13.14
CA GLY A 154 5.53 14.70 14.58
C GLY A 154 4.19 14.16 15.13
N GLU A 155 3.57 14.94 16.01
CA GLU A 155 2.25 14.62 16.60
C GLU A 155 1.07 15.21 15.81
N VAL A 156 1.33 16.04 14.80
CA VAL A 156 0.30 16.74 14.03
C VAL A 156 -0.19 15.86 12.89
N CYS A 157 -1.50 15.59 12.85
CA CYS A 157 -2.14 14.95 11.70
C CYS A 157 -2.26 15.96 10.55
N LEU A 158 -1.60 15.70 9.43
CA LEU A 158 -1.65 16.58 8.26
C LEU A 158 -2.88 16.31 7.38
N GLY A 159 -3.35 15.07 7.36
CA GLY A 159 -4.38 14.61 6.43
C GLY A 159 -4.07 13.21 5.92
N GLY A 160 -4.50 12.91 4.71
CA GLY A 160 -4.39 11.57 4.15
C GLY A 160 -5.10 11.38 2.82
N GLY A 161 -5.45 10.13 2.54
CA GLY A 161 -6.27 9.74 1.39
C GLY A 161 -6.61 8.26 1.48
N PHE A 162 -6.96 7.66 0.35
CA PHE A 162 -7.24 6.23 0.26
C PHE A 162 -6.18 5.55 -0.58
N VAL A 163 -5.66 4.41 -0.09
CA VAL A 163 -4.70 3.60 -0.85
C VAL A 163 -5.38 3.15 -2.14
N ARG A 164 -4.88 3.63 -3.28
CA ARG A 164 -5.35 3.19 -4.59
C ARG A 164 -4.81 1.80 -4.90
N TYR A 165 -3.48 1.65 -4.81
CA TYR A 165 -2.81 0.36 -4.92
C TYR A 165 -1.43 0.36 -4.24
N PRO A 166 -1.02 -0.75 -3.60
CA PRO A 166 0.36 -0.99 -3.24
C PRO A 166 1.19 -1.40 -4.46
N CYS A 167 2.51 -1.23 -4.39
CA CYS A 167 3.41 -1.92 -5.31
C CYS A 167 3.37 -3.44 -5.08
N ALA A 168 3.99 -4.18 -6.00
CA ALA A 168 4.28 -5.60 -5.86
C ALA A 168 4.85 -5.90 -4.48
N SER A 169 4.32 -6.93 -3.83
CA SER A 169 4.84 -7.39 -2.55
C SER A 169 6.30 -7.85 -2.68
N LEU A 170 7.04 -7.90 -1.56
CA LEU A 170 8.41 -8.41 -1.58
C LEU A 170 8.49 -9.81 -2.20
N HIS A 171 7.48 -10.66 -1.95
CA HIS A 171 7.38 -11.98 -2.57
C HIS A 171 7.24 -11.92 -4.11
N GLU A 172 6.40 -11.03 -4.63
CA GLU A 172 6.24 -10.84 -6.09
C GLU A 172 7.50 -10.29 -6.76
N GLN A 173 8.36 -9.62 -5.98
CA GLN A 173 9.67 -9.12 -6.43
C GLN A 173 10.80 -10.14 -6.23
N GLY A 174 10.54 -11.30 -5.62
CA GLY A 174 11.58 -12.27 -5.26
C GLY A 174 12.52 -11.80 -4.14
N LEU A 175 12.12 -10.79 -3.37
CA LEU A 175 12.91 -10.20 -2.29
C LEU A 175 12.58 -10.84 -0.93
N PRO A 176 13.60 -11.07 -0.07
CA PRO A 176 13.37 -11.53 1.29
C PRO A 176 12.81 -10.40 2.17
N LEU A 177 12.23 -10.77 3.31
CA LEU A 177 11.90 -9.79 4.34
C LEU A 177 13.21 -9.31 5.01
N PRO A 178 13.40 -8.00 5.25
CA PRO A 178 14.57 -7.51 5.97
C PRO A 178 14.68 -8.14 7.37
N GLU A 179 15.89 -8.38 7.84
CA GLU A 179 16.17 -8.99 9.16
C GLU A 179 15.52 -8.23 10.32
N THR A 180 15.37 -6.91 10.18
CA THR A 180 14.70 -6.03 11.15
C THR A 180 13.24 -6.42 11.44
N TRP A 181 12.59 -7.17 10.55
CA TRP A 181 11.22 -7.66 10.74
C TRP A 181 11.14 -9.10 11.23
N VAL A 182 12.22 -9.89 11.13
CA VAL A 182 12.25 -11.31 11.52
C VAL A 182 11.97 -11.48 13.03
N GLY A 183 12.23 -10.45 13.85
CA GLY A 183 11.94 -10.44 15.29
C GLY A 183 10.60 -9.83 15.72
N ALA A 184 9.83 -9.19 14.82
CA ALA A 184 8.57 -8.51 15.17
C ALA A 184 7.32 -9.43 15.05
N ALA A 185 7.53 -10.73 14.80
CA ALA A 185 6.51 -11.68 14.38
C ALA A 185 6.09 -12.72 15.45
N THR A 186 6.41 -12.49 16.73
CA THR A 186 5.89 -13.31 17.86
C THR A 186 4.53 -12.81 18.33
#